data_AF-B5Z921-F1
#
_entry.id   AF-B5Z921-F1
#
_cell.length_a   1.000
_cell.length_b   1.000
_cell.length_c   1.000
_cell.angle_alpha   90.00
_cell.angle_beta   90.00
_cell.angle_gamma   90.00
#
_symmetry.space_group_name_H-M   'P 1'
#
loop_
_entity.id
_entity.type
_entity.pdbx_description
1 polymer ?
#
loop_
_entity_poly.entity_id
_entity_poly.type
_entity_poly.pdbx_seq_one_letter_code
_entity_poly.pdbx_strand_id
1 'polypeptide(L)'
;MNSAEENSVVSFTLVNPFALRKYEFEVPTPLKILLELEGAKSVLVANIMVVQTPIELSTVNYLAPLIFNLDKQLMGQVVLDSNKYPHYHLRENILSHTHG
;
A
#
# COMPACT_ATOMS: atom_id res chain seq x y z
N MET A 1 -2.84 -21.21 -11.06
CA MET A 1 -4.25 -20.91 -11.34
C MET A 1 -5.06 -22.07 -10.81
N ASN A 2 -5.68 -21.92 -9.64
CA ASN A 2 -6.71 -22.84 -9.18
C ASN A 2 -8.03 -22.06 -9.11
N SER A 3 -9.05 -22.73 -9.62
CA SER A 3 -10.44 -22.36 -9.79
C SER A 3 -11.07 -21.73 -8.56
N ALA A 4 -11.74 -20.60 -8.77
CA ALA A 4 -12.46 -19.84 -7.75
C ALA A 4 -13.67 -20.63 -7.24
N GLU A 5 -13.75 -20.77 -5.92
CA GLU A 5 -14.99 -21.08 -5.22
C GLU A 5 -15.90 -19.86 -5.25
N GLU A 6 -17.16 -20.10 -5.64
CA GLU A 6 -18.19 -19.13 -5.97
C GLU A 6 -18.81 -18.47 -4.73
N ASN A 7 -18.00 -18.10 -3.72
CA ASN A 7 -18.30 -17.10 -2.68
C ASN A 7 -17.07 -16.73 -1.82
N SER A 8 -15.87 -16.79 -2.39
CA SER A 8 -14.66 -16.43 -1.64
C SER A 8 -14.52 -14.91 -1.54
N VAL A 9 -14.75 -14.36 -0.34
CA VAL A 9 -14.46 -12.95 -0.05
C VAL A 9 -12.96 -12.74 -0.18
N VAL A 10 -12.55 -12.01 -1.21
CA VAL A 10 -11.16 -11.58 -1.34
C VAL A 10 -10.88 -10.56 -0.23
N SER A 11 -9.95 -10.90 0.66
CA SER A 11 -9.52 -10.02 1.74
C SER A 11 -8.01 -9.75 1.62
N PHE A 12 -7.63 -8.51 1.95
CA PHE A 12 -6.24 -8.09 2.02
C PHE A 12 -5.95 -7.54 3.41
N THR A 13 -4.79 -7.89 3.95
CA THR A 13 -4.29 -7.23 5.16
C THR A 13 -3.62 -5.93 4.74
N LEU A 14 -4.03 -4.83 5.35
CA LEU A 14 -3.46 -3.50 5.13
C LEU A 14 -2.58 -3.11 6.31
N VAL A 15 -1.49 -2.42 6.02
CA VAL A 15 -0.60 -1.84 7.03
C VAL A 15 -0.37 -0.37 6.74
N ASN A 16 -0.24 0.43 7.80
CA ASN A 16 0.24 1.80 7.68
C ASN A 16 1.76 1.77 7.40
N PRO A 17 2.21 2.12 6.17
CA PRO A 17 3.62 2.04 5.82
C PRO A 17 4.49 3.01 6.63
N PHE A 18 3.94 4.15 7.06
CA PHE A 18 4.67 5.16 7.83
C PHE A 18 5.01 4.70 9.25
N ALA A 19 4.32 3.69 9.76
CA ALA A 19 4.66 3.07 11.04
C ALA A 19 5.85 2.10 10.94
N LEU A 20 6.18 1.61 9.74
CA LEU A 20 7.23 0.62 9.53
C LEU A 20 8.55 1.22 9.04
N ARG A 21 8.50 2.33 8.28
CA ARG A 21 9.69 3.01 7.76
C ARG A 21 9.37 4.44 7.35
N LYS A 22 10.43 5.22 7.11
CA LYS A 22 10.30 6.44 6.30
C LYS A 22 9.79 6.03 4.91
N TYR A 23 8.62 6.56 4.54
CA TYR A 23 7.92 6.23 3.30
C TYR A 23 7.41 7.52 2.66
N GLU A 24 7.73 7.71 1.40
CA GLU A 24 7.47 8.91 0.61
C GLU A 24 7.33 8.54 -0.87
N PHE A 25 6.32 9.09 -1.53
CA PHE A 25 6.06 8.91 -2.96
C PHE A 25 5.15 10.02 -3.47
N GLU A 26 5.13 10.22 -4.78
CA GLU A 26 4.23 11.15 -5.43
C GLU A 26 2.99 10.44 -5.96
N VAL A 27 1.80 10.96 -5.62
CA VAL A 27 0.55 10.54 -6.27
C VAL A 27 0.45 11.23 -7.64
N PRO A 28 0.29 10.49 -8.75
CA PRO A 28 0.14 11.09 -10.08
C PRO A 28 -1.07 12.02 -10.15
N THR A 29 -0.95 13.17 -10.82
CA THR A 29 -2.03 14.17 -10.96
C THR A 29 -3.37 13.57 -11.40
N PRO A 30 -3.44 12.67 -12.41
CA PRO A 30 -4.71 12.05 -12.79
C PRO A 30 -5.38 11.29 -11.62
N LEU A 31 -4.59 10.63 -10.77
CA LEU A 31 -5.12 9.91 -9.61
C LEU A 31 -5.53 10.88 -8.49
N LYS A 32 -4.80 11.99 -8.29
CA LYS A 32 -5.20 13.05 -7.36
C LYS A 32 -6.57 13.63 -7.72
N ILE A 33 -6.82 13.86 -9.01
CA ILE A 33 -8.10 14.36 -9.53
C ILE A 33 -9.19 13.29 -9.34
N LEU A 34 -8.93 12.05 -9.76
CA LEU A 34 -9.90 10.95 -9.67
C LEU A 34 -10.34 10.67 -8.22
N LEU A 35 -9.42 10.78 -7.27
CA LEU A 35 -9.69 10.54 -5.85
C LEU A 35 -10.09 11.82 -5.10
N GLU A 36 -10.23 12.96 -5.78
CA GLU A 36 -10.55 14.27 -5.19
C GLU A 36 -9.65 14.63 -3.99
N LEU A 37 -8.34 14.43 -4.12
CA LEU A 37 -7.40 14.61 -2.99
C LEU A 37 -7.12 16.07 -2.65
N GLU A 38 -7.38 16.99 -3.57
CA GLU A 38 -7.18 18.42 -3.31
C GLU A 38 -8.20 18.92 -2.28
N GLY A 39 -7.72 19.42 -1.15
CA GLY A 39 -8.57 19.88 -0.04
C GLY A 39 -9.20 18.77 0.80
N ALA A 40 -8.88 17.49 0.52
CA ALA A 40 -9.30 16.37 1.35
C ALA A 40 -8.74 16.52 2.78
N LYS A 41 -9.59 16.29 3.78
CA LYS A 41 -9.24 16.41 5.20
C LYS A 41 -8.86 15.06 5.79
N SER A 42 -9.42 13.98 5.25
CA SER A 42 -9.19 12.62 5.71
C SER A 42 -8.65 11.73 4.60
N VAL A 43 -7.33 11.75 4.44
CA VAL A 43 -6.60 10.86 3.51
C VAL A 43 -5.90 9.76 4.30
N LEU A 44 -6.10 8.50 3.89
CA LEU A 44 -5.40 7.34 4.43
C LEU A 44 -4.51 6.72 3.35
N VAL A 45 -3.29 6.36 3.74
CA VAL A 45 -2.35 5.59 2.90
C VAL A 45 -2.10 4.25 3.57
N ALA A 46 -2.18 3.18 2.79
CA ALA A 46 -1.85 1.84 3.25
C ALA A 46 -1.12 1.04 2.18
N ASN A 47 -0.37 0.04 2.59
CA ASN A 47 0.18 -0.96 1.68
C ASN A 47 -0.40 -2.34 2.01
N ILE A 48 -0.50 -3.19 0.99
CA ILE A 48 -0.90 -4.58 1.19
C ILE A 48 0.26 -5.34 1.83
N MET A 49 -0.05 -6.06 2.90
CA MET A 49 0.86 -6.96 3.59
C MET A 49 0.42 -8.41 3.38
N VAL A 50 1.38 -9.27 3.07
CA VAL A 50 1.23 -10.73 3.13
C VAL A 50 1.70 -11.17 4.50
N VAL A 51 0.74 -11.51 5.36
CA VAL A 51 0.98 -12.02 6.72
C VAL A 51 1.61 -13.41 6.63
N GLN A 52 2.68 -13.62 7.39
CA GLN A 52 3.33 -14.91 7.56
C GLN A 52 3.40 -15.31 9.04
N THR A 53 3.69 -16.58 9.30
CA THR A 53 4.02 -17.08 10.64
C THR A 53 5.45 -17.64 10.60
N PRO A 54 6.38 -17.09 11.38
CA PRO A 54 6.20 -16.01 12.37
C PRO A 54 6.03 -14.62 11.70
N ILE A 55 5.46 -13.64 12.42
CA ILE A 55 4.98 -12.36 11.85
C ILE A 55 6.12 -11.55 11.23
N GLU A 56 7.32 -11.71 11.76
CA GLU A 56 8.58 -11.13 11.33
C GLU A 56 8.90 -11.46 9.88
N LEU A 57 8.40 -12.59 9.34
CA LEU A 57 8.60 -12.96 7.94
C LEU A 57 7.60 -12.28 6.99
N SER A 58 6.60 -11.57 7.52
CA SER A 58 5.59 -10.88 6.71
C SER A 58 6.23 -9.90 5.74
N THR A 59 5.61 -9.76 4.57
CA THR A 59 6.14 -8.88 3.52
C THR A 59 5.13 -7.83 3.12
N VAL A 60 5.62 -6.64 2.82
CA VAL A 60 4.82 -5.49 2.38
C VAL A 60 5.18 -5.16 0.93
N ASN A 61 4.17 -4.81 0.14
CA ASN A 61 4.39 -4.27 -1.20
C ASN A 61 4.52 -2.75 -1.15
N TYR A 62 5.75 -2.23 -1.06
CA TYR A 62 6.01 -0.79 -1.02
C TYR A 62 5.96 -0.09 -2.39
N LEU A 63 5.88 -0.85 -3.48
CA LEU A 63 5.74 -0.29 -4.83
C LEU A 63 4.31 0.04 -5.21
N ALA A 64 3.32 -0.35 -4.39
CA ALA A 64 1.93 -0.18 -4.76
C ALA A 64 1.02 0.31 -3.62
N PRO A 65 1.23 1.53 -3.11
CA PRO A 65 0.41 2.08 -2.03
C PRO A 65 -1.03 2.33 -2.48
N LEU A 66 -1.96 2.07 -1.56
CA LEU A 66 -3.37 2.39 -1.66
C LEU A 66 -3.62 3.75 -1.01
N ILE A 67 -4.34 4.61 -1.71
CA ILE A 67 -4.73 5.95 -1.25
C ILE A 67 -6.24 5.97 -1.14
N PHE A 68 -6.72 6.36 0.04
CA PHE A 68 -8.13 6.47 0.35
C PHE A 68 -8.46 7.92 0.65
N ASN A 69 -9.44 8.47 -0.05
CA ASN A 69 -10.13 9.67 0.38
C ASN A 69 -11.37 9.24 1.18
N LEU A 70 -11.27 9.28 2.50
CA LEU A 70 -12.34 8.83 3.39
C LEU A 70 -13.51 9.82 3.41
N ASP A 71 -13.27 11.11 3.10
CA ASP A 71 -14.34 12.10 3.00
C ASP A 71 -15.29 11.77 1.82
N LYS A 72 -14.75 11.17 0.76
CA LYS A 72 -15.46 10.85 -0.48
C LYS A 72 -15.73 9.36 -0.70
N GLN A 73 -15.22 8.50 0.18
CA GLN A 73 -15.27 7.04 0.05
C GLN A 73 -14.67 6.57 -1.30
N LEU A 74 -13.59 7.24 -1.74
CA LEU A 74 -12.86 6.89 -2.95
C LEU A 74 -11.53 6.22 -2.59
N MET A 75 -11.11 5.26 -3.40
CA MET A 75 -9.81 4.60 -3.23
C MET A 75 -9.17 4.33 -4.59
N GLY A 76 -7.86 4.47 -4.64
CA GLY A 76 -7.06 4.05 -5.79
C GLY A 76 -5.70 3.53 -5.37
N GLN A 77 -5.07 2.77 -6.26
CA GLN A 77 -3.72 2.27 -6.08
C GLN A 77 -2.75 3.07 -6.95
N VAL A 78 -1.68 3.58 -6.35
CA VAL A 78 -0.53 4.10 -7.11
C VAL A 78 0.37 2.93 -7.44
N VAL A 79 0.86 2.83 -8.68
CA VAL A 79 1.92 1.89 -9.06
C VAL A 79 3.20 2.69 -9.25
N LEU A 80 4.18 2.48 -8.38
CA LEU A 80 5.46 3.18 -8.39
C LEU A 80 6.43 2.50 -9.35
N ASP A 81 7.14 3.31 -10.13
CA ASP A 81 8.24 2.85 -10.97
C ASP A 81 9.47 2.55 -10.10
N SER A 82 9.91 1.29 -10.06
CA SER A 82 11.08 0.87 -9.29
C SER A 82 12.36 1.58 -9.71
N ASN A 83 12.46 2.10 -10.94
CA ASN A 83 13.61 2.89 -11.36
C ASN A 83 13.64 4.28 -10.68
N LYS A 84 12.46 4.85 -10.39
CA LYS A 84 12.33 6.13 -9.67
C LYS A 84 12.38 5.94 -8.16
N TYR A 85 11.93 4.78 -7.68
CA TYR A 85 11.89 4.41 -6.26
C TYR A 85 12.70 3.15 -5.98
N PRO A 86 14.04 3.17 -6.17
CA PRO A 86 14.88 1.98 -6.07
C PRO A 86 14.96 1.39 -4.64
N HIS A 87 14.51 2.13 -3.64
CA HIS A 87 14.48 1.69 -2.24
C HIS A 87 13.18 0.99 -1.83
N TYR A 88 12.23 0.84 -2.76
CA TYR A 88 10.98 0.12 -2.56
C TYR A 88 10.93 -1.15 -3.39
N HIS A 89 10.45 -2.22 -2.77
CA HIS A 89 10.35 -3.52 -3.40
C HIS A 89 8.91 -4.05 -3.34
N LEU A 90 8.59 -4.94 -4.28
CA LEU A 90 7.27 -5.60 -4.37
C LEU A 90 6.99 -6.50 -3.16
N ARG A 91 8.04 -7.10 -2.59
CA ARG A 91 8.00 -7.92 -1.38
C ARG A 91 9.19 -7.57 -0.53
N GLU A 92 8.93 -6.85 0.55
CA GLU A 92 9.95 -6.45 1.49
C GLU A 92 9.57 -6.89 2.89
N ASN A 93 10.52 -7.50 3.60
CA ASN A 93 10.31 -7.96 4.96
C ASN A 93 10.10 -6.76 5.91
N ILE A 94 9.18 -6.91 6.87
CA ILE A 94 8.86 -5.83 7.81
C ILE A 94 10.03 -5.45 8.74
N LEU A 95 11.01 -6.34 8.93
CA LEU A 95 12.22 -6.09 9.73
C LEU A 95 13.37 -5.44 8.95
N SER A 96 13.26 -5.30 7.63
CA SER A 96 14.36 -4.75 6.80
C SER A 96 14.79 -3.33 7.21
N HIS A 97 13.93 -2.59 7.94
CA HIS A 97 14.14 -1.18 8.30
C HIS A 97 14.10 -0.89 9.80
N THR A 98 14.04 -1.91 10.66
CA THR A 98 13.93 -1.74 12.13
C THR A 98 15.27 -1.63 12.85
N HIS A 99 16.33 -1.17 12.18
CA HIS A 99 17.64 -0.95 12.82
C HIS A 99 17.76 0.50 13.28
N GLY A 100 17.59 0.71 14.59
CA GLY A 100 18.17 1.84 15.33
C GLY A 100 19.56 1.48 15.83
#